data_AF-A0A1W2AEK9-F1
#
_entry.id   AF-A0A1W2AEK9-F1
#
_cell.length_a   1.000
_cell.length_b   1.000
_cell.length_c   1.000
_cell.angle_alpha   90.00
_cell.angle_beta   90.00
_cell.angle_gamma   90.00
#
_symmetry.space_group_name_H-M   'P 1'
#
loop_
_entity.id
_entity.type
_entity.pdbx_description
1 polymer ?
#
loop_
_entity_poly.entity_id
_entity_poly.type
_entity_poly.pdbx_seq_one_letter_code
_entity_poly.pdbx_strand_id
1 'polypeptide(L)'
;MRFPRKTPPKSPKRINPLKGGRAEHLPSFFMRRVDGLKGKIDVILCADRHYSCWGVRCRSGRTRIMNVNDNYPLMISPIPKTKGFDEFNKEEVKQYFDWYVSQSDIRINQLQHYIADSGSPEVKLDGTPESFIPLWRWFENNIQTEKKTEEEMEAEMVGRPEWMRKEIRKVDWKFTVMTYALAVDIAFYFAKVFIHYHNGISWGYYTKPKNLISVKKPVLVGFRNGVFMDPRLIAMNCCSKSLRERKKTRLLDIYNSWIEEVPRN
;
A
#
# COMPACT_ATOMS: atom_id res chain seq x y z
N MET A 1 -23.03 31.32 -25.22
CA MET A 1 -22.88 30.22 -24.24
C MET A 1 -21.54 30.36 -23.53
N ARG A 2 -21.53 30.62 -22.22
CA ARG A 2 -20.31 30.70 -21.40
C ARG A 2 -20.10 29.35 -20.71
N PHE A 3 -19.01 28.66 -21.04
CA PHE A 3 -18.60 27.45 -20.34
C PHE A 3 -18.25 27.75 -18.87
N PRO A 4 -18.68 26.93 -17.90
CA PRO A 4 -18.26 27.11 -16.51
C PRO A 4 -16.77 26.77 -16.38
N ARG A 5 -16.00 27.70 -15.80
CA ARG A 5 -14.59 27.49 -15.46
C ARG A 5 -14.51 26.39 -14.42
N LYS A 6 -13.88 25.25 -14.75
CA LYS A 6 -13.50 24.23 -13.76
C LYS A 6 -12.56 24.89 -12.75
N THR A 7 -12.96 24.91 -11.49
CA THR A 7 -12.09 25.32 -10.39
C THR A 7 -10.93 24.34 -10.27
N PRO A 8 -9.67 24.81 -10.11
CA PRO A 8 -8.53 23.93 -9.90
C PRO A 8 -8.70 23.11 -8.60
N PRO A 9 -8.16 21.88 -8.52
CA PRO A 9 -8.17 21.08 -7.30
C PRO A 9 -7.49 21.85 -6.16
N LYS A 10 -8.11 21.83 -4.97
CA LYS A 10 -7.59 22.49 -3.77
C LYS A 10 -6.21 21.94 -3.42
N SER A 11 -5.27 22.81 -3.07
CA SER A 11 -3.92 22.47 -2.62
C SER A 11 -3.92 21.44 -1.47
N PRO A 12 -2.96 20.49 -1.42
CA PRO A 12 -2.92 19.48 -0.38
C PRO A 12 -2.78 20.09 1.02
N LYS A 13 -3.66 19.69 1.94
CA LYS A 13 -3.62 20.16 3.33
C LYS A 13 -2.55 19.39 4.11
N ARG A 14 -1.48 20.09 4.50
CA ARG A 14 -0.61 19.66 5.60
C ARG A 14 -1.43 19.68 6.89
N ILE A 15 -1.79 18.50 7.42
CA ILE A 15 -2.53 18.41 8.69
C ILE A 15 -1.52 18.52 9.84
N ASN A 16 -1.61 19.61 10.61
CA ASN A 16 -0.92 19.72 11.91
C ASN A 16 -1.69 18.90 12.95
N PRO A 17 -0.99 18.23 13.89
CA PRO A 17 -1.62 17.29 14.82
C PRO A 17 -2.57 17.98 15.78
N LEU A 18 -3.62 17.23 16.13
CA LEU A 18 -4.62 17.51 17.16
C LEU A 18 -3.96 18.17 18.39
N LYS A 19 -4.28 19.45 18.63
CA LYS A 19 -4.05 20.07 19.94
C LYS A 19 -5.08 19.47 20.90
N GLY A 20 -4.61 18.73 21.90
CA GLY A 20 -5.44 18.27 23.01
C GLY A 20 -6.21 16.99 22.71
N GLY A 21 -5.54 15.85 22.84
CA GLY A 21 -6.17 14.54 22.83
C GLY A 21 -5.10 13.48 23.00
N ARG A 22 -5.08 12.82 24.16
CA ARG A 22 -4.19 11.70 24.46
C ARG A 22 -4.23 10.70 23.30
N ALA A 23 -3.06 10.25 22.84
CA ALA A 23 -2.89 9.18 21.86
C ALA A 23 -3.27 7.79 22.42
N GLU A 24 -4.33 7.72 23.23
CA GLU A 24 -4.79 6.53 23.94
C GLU A 24 -6.05 5.92 23.32
N HIS A 25 -6.63 6.54 22.29
CA HIS A 25 -7.84 6.05 21.63
C HIS A 25 -7.63 5.87 20.12
N LEU A 26 -6.78 4.91 19.75
CA LEU A 26 -7.17 4.06 18.63
C LEU A 26 -8.42 3.30 19.10
N PRO A 27 -9.55 3.31 18.35
CA PRO A 27 -10.75 2.60 18.77
C PRO A 27 -10.38 1.16 19.15
N SER A 28 -10.89 0.69 20.29
CA SER A 28 -10.75 -0.71 20.72
C SER A 28 -11.21 -1.71 19.64
N PHE A 29 -11.96 -1.25 18.65
CA PHE A 29 -12.37 -1.98 17.46
C PHE A 29 -11.20 -2.35 16.51
N PHE A 30 -10.18 -1.47 16.40
CA PHE A 30 -8.97 -1.73 15.61
C PHE A 30 -8.09 -2.81 16.27
N MET A 31 -8.11 -2.93 17.60
CA MET A 31 -7.50 -4.07 18.29
C MET A 31 -8.37 -5.33 18.29
N ARG A 32 -9.69 -5.24 18.48
CA ARG A 32 -10.56 -6.44 18.60
C ARG A 32 -10.72 -7.26 17.33
N ARG A 33 -10.70 -6.66 16.13
CA ARG A 33 -10.62 -7.44 14.87
C ARG A 33 -9.20 -7.95 14.56
N VAL A 34 -8.20 -7.40 15.25
CA VAL A 34 -6.78 -7.78 15.15
C VAL A 34 -6.39 -8.80 16.24
N ASP A 35 -7.20 -8.99 17.28
CA ASP A 35 -6.90 -9.88 18.40
C ASP A 35 -6.81 -11.37 17.98
N GLY A 36 -7.53 -11.78 16.92
CA GLY A 36 -7.36 -13.11 16.30
C GLY A 36 -6.14 -13.23 15.36
N LEU A 37 -5.40 -12.14 15.15
CA LEU A 37 -4.31 -12.00 14.17
C LEU A 37 -3.02 -11.39 14.77
N LYS A 38 -2.97 -11.17 16.10
CA LYS A 38 -1.84 -10.53 16.80
C LYS A 38 -0.49 -11.20 16.50
N GLY A 39 -0.43 -12.52 16.29
CA GLY A 39 0.81 -13.21 15.91
C GLY A 39 1.16 -13.19 14.41
N LYS A 40 0.22 -12.81 13.52
CA LYS A 40 0.39 -12.84 12.05
C LYS A 40 0.62 -11.45 11.45
N ILE A 41 0.16 -10.38 12.09
CA ILE A 41 0.32 -9.00 11.63
C ILE A 41 1.75 -8.50 11.83
N ASP A 42 2.44 -8.90 12.89
CA ASP A 42 3.84 -8.52 13.13
C ASP A 42 4.80 -9.02 12.05
N VAL A 43 4.49 -10.18 11.44
CA VAL A 43 5.29 -10.76 10.34
C VAL A 43 5.07 -10.00 9.03
N ILE A 44 3.83 -9.57 8.74
CA ILE A 44 3.51 -8.82 7.51
C ILE A 44 4.03 -7.38 7.58
N LEU A 45 3.95 -6.74 8.76
CA LEU A 45 4.55 -5.41 9.00
C LEU A 45 6.09 -5.44 8.90
N CYS A 46 6.70 -6.61 9.04
CA CYS A 46 8.15 -6.79 8.88
C CYS A 46 8.60 -6.61 7.43
N ALA A 47 7.75 -7.01 6.46
CA ALA A 47 8.01 -6.89 5.02
C ALA A 47 7.99 -5.43 4.54
N ASP A 48 7.06 -4.60 5.03
CA ASP A 48 6.88 -3.21 4.56
C ASP A 48 8.02 -2.24 4.90
N ARG A 49 8.96 -2.65 5.76
CA ARG A 49 10.18 -1.88 6.01
C ARG A 49 11.21 -2.02 4.88
N HIS A 50 11.13 -3.06 4.05
CA HIS A 50 12.08 -3.30 2.97
C HIS A 50 11.52 -2.91 1.59
N TYR A 51 10.23 -3.10 1.31
CA TYR A 51 9.74 -2.90 -0.06
C TYR A 51 9.43 -1.45 -0.46
N SER A 52 9.39 -0.54 0.51
CA SER A 52 9.29 0.88 0.25
C SER A 52 10.64 1.51 -0.16
N CYS A 53 11.72 0.73 -0.06
CA CYS A 53 13.09 1.01 -0.48
C CYS A 53 13.60 -0.18 -1.28
N TRP A 54 13.36 -0.22 -2.60
CA TRP A 54 13.93 -1.25 -3.46
C TRP A 54 15.47 -1.26 -3.38
N GLY A 55 16.06 -1.97 -2.43
CA GLY A 55 17.50 -1.98 -2.24
C GLY A 55 17.92 -2.81 -1.04
N VAL A 56 18.26 -4.07 -1.30
CA VAL A 56 19.31 -4.75 -0.54
C VAL A 56 20.56 -3.87 -0.64
N ARG A 57 21.25 -3.67 0.48
CA ARG A 57 22.52 -2.95 0.53
C ARG A 57 23.58 -3.77 -0.21
N CYS A 58 23.70 -3.61 -1.54
CA CYS A 58 24.84 -4.15 -2.26
C CYS A 58 26.11 -3.41 -1.81
N ARG A 59 27.05 -4.12 -1.17
CA ARG A 59 28.41 -3.62 -0.91
C ARG A 59 29.25 -3.48 -2.19
N SER A 60 28.77 -4.00 -3.32
CA SER A 60 29.34 -3.75 -4.64
C SER A 60 28.43 -2.76 -5.39
N GLY A 61 28.95 -1.61 -5.78
CA GLY A 61 28.20 -0.50 -6.40
C GLY A 61 27.64 -0.78 -7.80
N ARG A 62 26.92 -1.89 -8.00
CA ARG A 62 26.30 -2.29 -9.26
C ARG A 62 24.82 -2.58 -9.03
N THR A 63 24.01 -1.53 -9.15
CA THR A 63 22.54 -1.63 -9.14
C THR A 63 22.09 -2.37 -10.40
N ARG A 64 21.79 -3.66 -10.29
CA ARG A 64 21.13 -4.40 -11.38
C ARG A 64 19.65 -4.01 -11.35
N ILE A 65 19.18 -3.28 -12.37
CA ILE A 65 17.75 -3.10 -12.60
C ILE A 65 17.22 -4.50 -12.93
N MET A 66 16.56 -5.14 -11.97
CA MET A 66 15.81 -6.36 -12.27
C MET A 66 14.54 -5.93 -13.01
N ASN A 67 14.62 -5.84 -14.34
CA ASN A 67 13.44 -5.90 -15.20
C ASN A 67 12.88 -7.32 -15.10
N VAL A 68 12.03 -7.53 -14.10
CA VAL A 68 11.29 -8.78 -13.98
C VAL A 68 10.08 -8.64 -14.89
N ASN A 69 10.23 -9.13 -16.13
CA ASN A 69 9.29 -9.09 -17.25
C ASN A 69 9.25 -7.74 -18.01
N ASP A 70 9.71 -7.71 -19.26
CA ASP A 70 9.71 -6.52 -20.13
C ASP A 70 8.29 -5.96 -20.41
N ASN A 71 7.24 -6.72 -20.06
CA ASN A 71 5.84 -6.37 -20.29
C ASN A 71 5.14 -5.62 -19.14
N TYR A 72 5.79 -5.33 -18.00
CA TYR A 72 5.16 -4.56 -16.92
C TYR A 72 6.11 -3.55 -16.27
N PRO A 73 6.14 -2.29 -16.77
CA PRO A 73 7.02 -1.25 -16.23
C PRO A 73 6.83 -1.03 -14.74
N LEU A 74 7.93 -0.98 -13.98
CA LEU A 74 7.93 -0.71 -12.54
C LEU A 74 7.95 0.79 -12.26
N MET A 75 7.34 1.21 -11.15
CA MET A 75 7.46 2.59 -10.68
C MET A 75 8.88 2.89 -10.19
N ILE A 76 9.43 4.01 -10.64
CA ILE A 76 10.75 4.50 -10.21
C ILE A 76 10.56 5.76 -9.37
N SER A 77 10.87 5.66 -8.08
CA SER A 77 10.78 6.79 -7.15
C SER A 77 11.80 7.87 -7.50
N PRO A 78 11.44 9.17 -7.34
CA PRO A 78 12.38 10.28 -7.48
C PRO A 78 13.36 10.38 -6.31
N ILE A 79 13.09 9.68 -5.20
CA ILE A 79 13.98 9.65 -4.03
C ILE A 79 14.89 8.41 -4.13
N PRO A 80 16.19 8.53 -3.83
CA PRO A 80 17.11 7.41 -3.86
C PRO A 80 16.62 6.24 -3.02
N LYS A 81 16.69 5.04 -3.61
CA LYS A 81 16.25 3.77 -3.00
C LYS A 81 16.98 3.41 -1.70
N THR A 82 18.14 4.04 -1.44
CA THR A 82 18.95 3.83 -0.25
C THR A 82 18.37 4.47 1.02
N LYS A 83 17.38 5.37 0.89
CA LYS A 83 16.78 6.06 2.04
C LYS A 83 15.46 5.43 2.46
N GLY A 84 15.34 5.15 3.75
CA GLY A 84 14.09 4.79 4.42
C GLY A 84 13.10 5.97 4.49
N PHE A 85 11.80 5.70 4.57
CA PHE A 85 10.80 6.76 4.79
C PHE A 85 11.06 7.54 6.07
N ASP A 86 11.54 6.88 7.11
CA ASP A 86 11.93 7.48 8.39
C ASP A 86 13.04 8.52 8.23
N GLU A 87 13.88 8.39 7.20
CA GLU A 87 15.00 9.29 6.89
C GLU A 87 14.59 10.48 6.01
N PHE A 88 13.42 10.47 5.37
CA PHE A 88 13.03 11.55 4.46
C PHE A 88 12.93 12.90 5.22
N ASN A 89 13.53 13.95 4.69
CA ASN A 89 13.28 15.31 5.16
C ASN A 89 11.90 15.82 4.67
N LYS A 90 11.49 17.03 5.07
CA LYS A 90 10.14 17.52 4.76
C LYS A 90 9.90 17.68 3.26
N GLU A 91 10.93 18.12 2.55
CA GLU A 91 10.92 18.36 1.11
C GLU A 91 10.83 17.03 0.35
N GLU A 92 11.61 16.02 0.74
CA GLU A 92 11.59 14.67 0.19
C GLU A 92 10.25 13.97 0.41
N VAL A 93 9.63 14.14 1.58
CA VAL A 93 8.27 13.61 1.85
C VAL A 93 7.26 14.21 0.89
N LYS A 94 7.29 15.53 0.70
CA LYS A 94 6.38 16.21 -0.22
C LYS A 94 6.62 15.77 -1.65
N GLN A 95 7.88 15.72 -2.09
CA GLN A 95 8.26 15.30 -3.43
C GLN A 95 7.80 13.86 -3.72
N TYR A 96 8.04 12.93 -2.79
CA TYR A 96 7.58 11.55 -2.92
C TYR A 96 6.06 11.48 -2.96
N PHE A 97 5.36 12.22 -2.09
CA PHE A 97 3.90 12.23 -2.05
C PHE A 97 3.30 12.72 -3.37
N ASP A 98 3.76 13.87 -3.87
CA ASP A 98 3.27 14.46 -5.11
C ASP A 98 3.50 13.51 -6.29
N TRP A 99 4.69 12.91 -6.38
CA TRP A 99 5.01 11.89 -7.39
C TRP A 99 4.10 10.67 -7.27
N TYR A 100 3.94 10.11 -6.07
CA TYR A 100 3.17 8.89 -5.85
C TYR A 100 1.70 9.09 -6.24
N VAL A 101 1.09 10.19 -5.81
CA VAL A 101 -0.31 10.50 -6.17
C VAL A 101 -0.46 10.73 -7.66
N SER A 102 0.53 11.36 -8.31
CA SER A 102 0.50 11.57 -9.77
C SER A 102 0.59 10.26 -10.57
N GLN A 103 1.06 9.17 -9.97
CA GLN A 103 1.11 7.87 -10.63
C GLN A 103 -0.28 7.20 -10.71
N SER A 104 -1.25 7.59 -9.87
CA SER A 104 -2.48 6.82 -9.66
C SER A 104 -3.20 6.40 -10.95
N ASP A 105 -3.52 7.36 -11.84
CA ASP A 105 -4.24 7.05 -13.08
C ASP A 105 -3.39 6.26 -14.08
N ILE A 106 -2.09 6.57 -14.17
CA ILE A 106 -1.14 5.88 -15.05
C ILE A 106 -1.07 4.40 -14.67
N ARG A 107 -0.96 4.10 -13.37
CA ARG A 107 -0.86 2.74 -12.84
C ARG A 107 -2.15 1.95 -12.99
N ILE A 108 -3.30 2.57 -12.75
CA ILE A 108 -4.60 1.92 -12.95
C ILE A 108 -4.80 1.55 -14.43
N ASN A 109 -4.43 2.43 -15.35
CA ASN A 109 -4.49 2.13 -16.79
C ASN A 109 -3.52 1.01 -17.18
N GLN A 110 -2.30 1.03 -16.65
CA GLN A 110 -1.32 -0.05 -16.87
C GLN A 110 -1.85 -1.39 -16.36
N LEU A 111 -2.46 -1.43 -15.18
CA LEU A 111 -3.11 -2.62 -14.63
C LEU A 111 -4.24 -3.10 -15.53
N GLN A 112 -5.13 -2.22 -15.98
CA GLN A 112 -6.23 -2.58 -16.89
C GLN A 112 -5.72 -3.18 -18.21
N HIS A 113 -4.68 -2.60 -18.81
CA HIS A 113 -4.07 -3.14 -20.03
C HIS A 113 -3.44 -4.50 -19.78
N TYR A 114 -2.64 -4.63 -18.72
CA TYR A 114 -1.99 -5.89 -18.39
C TYR A 114 -2.98 -7.03 -18.14
N ILE A 115 -4.08 -6.75 -17.43
CA ILE A 115 -5.15 -7.72 -17.21
C ILE A 115 -5.76 -8.18 -18.55
N ALA A 116 -6.04 -7.23 -19.46
CA ALA A 116 -6.60 -7.54 -20.78
C ALA A 116 -5.63 -8.38 -21.62
N ASP A 117 -4.36 -7.99 -21.67
CA ASP A 117 -3.30 -8.68 -22.42
C ASP A 117 -2.98 -10.06 -21.84
N SER A 118 -3.21 -10.26 -20.54
CA SER A 118 -3.09 -11.57 -19.87
C SER A 118 -4.23 -12.55 -20.20
N GLY A 119 -5.18 -12.16 -21.05
CA GLY A 119 -6.30 -12.99 -21.47
C GLY A 119 -7.54 -12.90 -20.58
N SER A 120 -7.69 -11.81 -19.82
CA SER A 120 -8.88 -11.56 -18.98
C SER A 120 -9.56 -10.21 -19.29
N PRO A 121 -9.90 -9.91 -20.56
CA PRO A 121 -10.48 -8.63 -20.96
C PRO A 121 -11.83 -8.33 -20.31
N GLU A 122 -12.53 -9.33 -19.77
CA GLU A 122 -13.78 -9.21 -19.02
C GLU A 122 -13.61 -8.55 -17.65
N VAL A 123 -12.39 -8.52 -17.09
CA VAL A 123 -12.10 -7.84 -15.83
C VAL A 123 -11.94 -6.34 -16.11
N LYS A 124 -12.96 -5.57 -15.75
CA LYS A 124 -13.01 -4.12 -15.95
C LYS A 124 -12.80 -3.35 -14.65
N LEU A 125 -11.92 -2.35 -14.70
CA LEU A 125 -11.68 -1.37 -13.65
C LEU A 125 -12.58 -0.15 -13.86
N ASP A 126 -13.89 -0.34 -13.72
CA ASP A 126 -14.93 0.66 -14.04
C ASP A 126 -15.13 1.75 -12.97
N GLY A 127 -14.38 1.69 -11.88
CA GLY A 127 -14.46 2.62 -10.77
C GLY A 127 -15.51 2.26 -9.72
N THR A 128 -16.23 1.14 -9.85
CA THR A 128 -17.25 0.69 -8.89
C THR A 128 -16.67 -0.23 -7.81
N PRO A 129 -17.25 -0.30 -6.59
CA PRO A 129 -16.87 -1.31 -5.60
C PRO A 129 -17.04 -2.75 -6.09
N GLU A 130 -18.06 -3.02 -6.91
CA GLU A 130 -18.38 -4.35 -7.42
C GLU A 130 -17.25 -4.92 -8.29
N SER A 131 -16.54 -4.06 -9.02
CA SER A 131 -15.37 -4.43 -9.82
C SER A 131 -14.21 -5.05 -9.03
N PHE A 132 -14.18 -4.87 -7.69
CA PHE A 132 -13.19 -5.54 -6.84
C PHE A 132 -13.29 -7.05 -6.87
N ILE A 133 -14.48 -7.63 -7.10
CA ILE A 133 -14.66 -9.08 -7.12
C ILE A 133 -13.93 -9.74 -8.31
N PRO A 134 -14.20 -9.36 -9.57
CA PRO A 134 -13.49 -9.92 -10.71
C PRO A 134 -11.99 -9.57 -10.68
N LEU A 135 -11.63 -8.36 -10.26
CA LEU A 135 -10.22 -7.96 -10.10
C LEU A 135 -9.49 -8.85 -9.10
N TRP A 136 -10.04 -9.03 -7.90
CA TRP A 136 -9.38 -9.80 -6.86
C TRP A 136 -9.33 -11.28 -7.21
N ARG A 137 -10.38 -11.82 -7.83
CA ARG A 137 -10.37 -13.20 -8.36
C ARG A 137 -9.24 -13.40 -9.37
N TRP A 138 -9.06 -12.48 -10.31
CA TRP A 138 -7.95 -12.52 -11.27
C TRP A 138 -6.61 -12.43 -10.54
N PHE A 139 -6.48 -11.49 -9.61
CA PHE A 139 -5.22 -11.28 -8.91
C PHE A 139 -4.79 -12.51 -8.09
N GLU A 140 -5.72 -13.19 -7.41
CA GLU A 140 -5.45 -14.41 -6.64
C GLU A 140 -4.83 -15.54 -7.49
N ASN A 141 -5.13 -15.60 -8.79
CA ASN A 141 -4.52 -16.55 -9.72
C ASN A 141 -3.12 -16.12 -10.20
N ASN A 142 -2.76 -14.86 -10.01
CA ASN A 142 -1.51 -14.25 -10.46
C ASN A 142 -0.53 -13.97 -9.31
N ILE A 143 -0.91 -14.28 -8.06
CA ILE A 143 0.00 -14.19 -6.91
C ILE A 143 1.10 -15.24 -7.06
N GLN A 144 2.34 -14.79 -7.08
CA GLN A 144 3.53 -15.63 -7.13
C GLN A 144 4.46 -15.33 -5.97
N THR A 145 5.16 -16.36 -5.50
CA THR A 145 6.16 -16.27 -4.44
C THR A 145 7.46 -16.90 -4.91
N GLU A 146 8.57 -16.45 -4.34
CA GLU A 146 9.89 -17.02 -4.55
C GLU A 146 10.61 -17.18 -3.21
N LYS A 147 11.61 -18.07 -3.17
CA LYS A 147 12.42 -18.28 -1.98
C LYS A 147 13.33 -17.06 -1.75
N LYS A 148 13.45 -16.64 -0.49
CA LYS A 148 14.42 -15.61 -0.09
C LYS A 148 15.84 -16.17 -0.20
N THR A 149 16.79 -15.33 -0.60
CA THR A 149 18.20 -15.68 -0.54
C THR A 149 18.72 -15.58 0.89
N GLU A 150 19.84 -16.23 1.21
CA GLU A 150 20.45 -16.10 2.54
C GLU A 150 20.83 -14.64 2.83
N GLU A 151 21.32 -13.89 1.83
CA GLU A 151 21.63 -12.47 1.95
C GLU A 151 20.39 -11.63 2.32
N GLU A 152 19.24 -11.93 1.72
CA GLU A 152 17.96 -11.25 2.04
C GLU A 152 17.49 -11.60 3.45
N MET A 153 17.61 -12.87 3.83
CA MET A 153 17.28 -13.33 5.19
C MET A 153 18.16 -12.65 6.24
N GLU A 154 19.48 -12.60 6.01
CA GLU A 154 20.43 -11.93 6.88
C GLU A 154 20.12 -10.44 7.00
N ALA A 155 19.89 -9.76 5.86
CA ALA A 155 19.53 -8.35 5.84
C ALA A 155 18.25 -8.06 6.65
N GLU A 156 17.24 -8.92 6.53
CA GLU A 156 16.02 -8.82 7.34
C GLU A 156 16.30 -9.00 8.84
N MET A 157 17.30 -9.79 9.25
CA MET A 157 17.61 -10.06 10.66
C MET A 157 18.48 -9.00 11.34
N VAL A 158 19.20 -8.17 10.58
CA VAL A 158 20.14 -7.15 11.12
C VAL A 158 19.41 -6.19 12.07
N GLY A 159 19.98 -6.00 13.26
CA GLY A 159 19.46 -5.05 14.26
C GLY A 159 18.15 -5.47 14.94
N ARG A 160 17.65 -6.68 14.71
CA ARG A 160 16.40 -7.18 15.31
C ARG A 160 16.65 -8.07 16.52
N PRO A 161 15.72 -8.12 17.49
CA PRO A 161 15.82 -9.00 18.66
C PRO A 161 15.64 -10.47 18.27
N GLU A 162 16.20 -11.37 19.09
CA GLU A 162 16.27 -12.81 18.79
C GLU A 162 14.90 -13.45 18.54
N TRP A 163 13.88 -13.10 19.35
CA TRP A 163 12.51 -13.61 19.15
C TRP A 163 11.97 -13.26 17.76
N MET A 164 12.30 -12.08 17.22
CA MET A 164 11.86 -11.64 15.89
C MET A 164 12.66 -12.34 14.79
N ARG A 165 13.96 -12.56 15.00
CA ARG A 165 14.80 -13.33 14.06
C ARG A 165 14.27 -14.76 13.90
N LYS A 166 13.83 -15.40 14.99
CA LYS A 166 13.20 -16.73 14.96
C LYS A 166 11.93 -16.75 14.09
N GLU A 167 11.09 -15.73 14.19
CA GLU A 167 9.90 -15.62 13.32
C GLU A 167 10.26 -15.35 11.86
N ILE A 168 11.26 -14.49 11.60
CA ILE A 168 11.74 -14.24 10.23
C ILE A 168 12.24 -15.53 9.58
N ARG A 169 13.03 -16.34 10.30
CA ARG A 169 13.54 -17.63 9.82
C ARG A 169 12.45 -18.64 9.43
N LYS A 170 11.24 -18.53 9.99
CA LYS A 170 10.11 -19.40 9.62
C LYS A 170 9.49 -19.01 8.27
N VAL A 171 9.83 -17.84 7.73
CA VAL A 171 9.27 -17.30 6.48
C VAL A 171 10.39 -17.19 5.45
N ASP A 172 10.65 -18.30 4.77
CA ASP A 172 11.70 -18.45 3.76
C ASP A 172 11.26 -18.01 2.34
N TRP A 173 10.06 -17.45 2.20
CA TRP A 173 9.51 -16.98 0.95
C TRP A 173 9.19 -15.48 0.99
N LYS A 174 9.17 -14.86 -0.19
CA LYS A 174 8.69 -13.49 -0.43
C LYS A 174 7.81 -13.48 -1.68
N PHE A 175 6.98 -12.46 -1.84
CA PHE A 175 6.28 -12.25 -3.11
C PHE A 175 7.27 -11.87 -4.21
N THR A 176 6.99 -12.29 -5.44
CA THR A 176 7.76 -11.86 -6.60
C THR A 176 7.60 -10.35 -6.82
N VAL A 177 8.56 -9.76 -7.53
CA VAL A 177 8.51 -8.34 -7.93
C VAL A 177 7.21 -8.01 -8.65
N MET A 178 6.76 -8.89 -9.54
CA MET A 178 5.50 -8.73 -10.28
C MET A 178 4.29 -8.69 -9.34
N THR A 179 4.22 -9.61 -8.38
CA THR A 179 3.12 -9.66 -7.42
C THR A 179 3.04 -8.37 -6.60
N TYR A 180 4.19 -7.83 -6.16
CA TYR A 180 4.25 -6.53 -5.49
C TYR A 180 3.78 -5.38 -6.39
N ALA A 181 4.25 -5.34 -7.63
CA ALA A 181 3.88 -4.28 -8.58
C ALA A 181 2.36 -4.27 -8.83
N LEU A 182 1.77 -5.44 -9.08
CA LEU A 182 0.33 -5.60 -9.24
C LEU A 182 -0.44 -5.21 -7.97
N ALA A 183 0.02 -5.62 -6.78
CA ALA A 183 -0.62 -5.26 -5.52
C ALA A 183 -0.65 -3.74 -5.29
N VAL A 184 0.41 -3.03 -5.66
CA VAL A 184 0.48 -1.56 -5.55
C VAL A 184 -0.49 -0.91 -6.54
N ASP A 185 -0.62 -1.42 -7.76
CA ASP A 185 -1.55 -0.86 -8.73
C ASP A 185 -3.01 -1.14 -8.35
N ILE A 186 -3.29 -2.31 -7.76
CA ILE A 186 -4.59 -2.62 -7.14
C ILE A 186 -4.87 -1.68 -5.95
N ALA A 187 -3.84 -1.33 -5.16
CA ALA A 187 -3.98 -0.36 -4.07
C ALA A 187 -4.34 1.05 -4.59
N PHE A 188 -3.77 1.48 -5.72
CA PHE A 188 -4.20 2.71 -6.39
C PHE A 188 -5.65 2.65 -6.85
N TYR A 189 -6.05 1.54 -7.47
CA TYR A 189 -7.44 1.36 -7.90
C TYR A 189 -8.41 1.40 -6.72
N PHE A 190 -8.11 0.65 -5.66
CA PHE A 190 -8.87 0.64 -4.42
C PHE A 190 -9.03 2.06 -3.85
N ALA A 191 -7.94 2.82 -3.80
CA ALA A 191 -7.96 4.20 -3.33
C ALA A 191 -8.80 5.13 -4.23
N LYS A 192 -8.72 4.97 -5.55
CA LYS A 192 -9.49 5.76 -6.51
C LYS A 192 -10.99 5.53 -6.35
N VAL A 193 -11.43 4.28 -6.24
CA VAL A 193 -12.84 3.93 -5.97
C VAL A 193 -13.29 4.57 -4.65
N PHE A 194 -12.50 4.45 -3.59
CA PHE A 194 -12.84 5.00 -2.28
C PHE A 194 -12.99 6.53 -2.28
N ILE A 195 -12.03 7.24 -2.89
CA ILE A 195 -12.09 8.70 -3.04
C ILE A 195 -13.29 9.13 -3.89
N HIS A 196 -13.62 8.38 -4.94
CA HIS A 196 -14.73 8.71 -5.84
C HIS A 196 -16.09 8.67 -5.14
N TYR A 197 -16.32 7.68 -4.28
CA TYR A 197 -17.62 7.48 -3.61
C TYR A 197 -17.78 8.24 -2.29
N HIS A 198 -16.68 8.66 -1.66
CA HIS A 198 -16.73 9.24 -0.31
C HIS A 198 -16.16 10.65 -0.27
N ASN A 199 -17.05 11.64 -0.39
CA ASN A 199 -16.72 13.05 -0.24
C ASN A 199 -16.03 13.30 1.11
N GLY A 200 -14.90 14.01 1.07
CA GLY A 200 -14.08 14.29 2.25
C GLY A 200 -12.91 13.33 2.44
N ILE A 201 -12.89 12.19 1.75
CA ILE A 201 -11.71 11.32 1.67
C ILE A 201 -10.76 11.83 0.59
N SER A 202 -9.47 11.91 0.91
CA SER A 202 -8.44 12.31 -0.05
C SER A 202 -7.08 11.70 0.30
N TRP A 203 -6.16 11.71 -0.66
CA TRP A 203 -4.75 11.46 -0.36
C TRP A 203 -4.18 12.48 0.63
N GLY A 204 -3.34 12.01 1.54
CA GLY A 204 -2.60 12.80 2.51
C GLY A 204 -1.41 12.03 3.07
N TYR A 205 -0.72 12.60 4.06
CA TYR A 205 0.37 11.95 4.77
C TYR A 205 0.57 12.59 6.15
N TYR A 206 1.14 11.83 7.08
CA TYR A 206 1.54 12.31 8.40
C TYR A 206 3.06 12.33 8.51
N THR A 207 3.63 13.33 9.18
CA THR A 207 5.09 13.38 9.46
C THR A 207 5.44 13.04 10.91
N LYS A 208 4.41 12.88 11.76
CA LYS A 208 4.51 12.56 13.18
C LYS A 208 3.30 11.74 13.65
N PRO A 209 3.42 10.99 14.76
CA PRO A 209 4.66 10.70 15.48
C PRO A 209 5.59 9.75 14.68
N LYS A 210 6.88 9.69 15.03
CA LYS A 210 7.88 8.90 14.27
C LYS A 210 7.60 7.38 14.28
N ASN A 211 6.92 6.90 15.32
CA ASN A 211 6.50 5.50 15.46
C ASN A 211 5.14 5.21 14.82
N LEU A 212 4.51 6.19 14.16
CA LEU A 212 3.24 5.96 13.47
C LEU A 212 3.46 5.00 12.30
N ILE A 213 2.59 3.99 12.19
CA ILE A 213 2.55 3.13 11.01
C ILE A 213 2.24 4.01 9.79
N SER A 214 3.02 3.85 8.73
CA SER A 214 2.92 4.67 7.51
C SER A 214 3.23 6.16 7.71
N VAL A 215 4.04 6.51 8.72
CA VAL A 215 4.63 7.86 8.81
C VAL A 215 5.37 8.17 7.51
N LYS A 216 5.17 9.40 7.00
CA LYS A 216 5.72 9.95 5.76
C LYS A 216 5.31 9.21 4.48
N LYS A 217 4.42 8.22 4.57
CA LYS A 217 3.86 7.49 3.44
C LYS A 217 2.54 8.15 2.98
N PRO A 218 2.22 8.12 1.68
CA PRO A 218 0.89 8.46 1.18
C PRO A 218 -0.17 7.51 1.74
N VAL A 219 -1.24 8.09 2.29
CA VAL A 219 -2.39 7.40 2.89
C VAL A 219 -3.67 8.14 2.51
N LEU A 220 -4.83 7.49 2.67
CA LEU A 220 -6.12 8.17 2.63
C LEU A 220 -6.43 8.75 4.01
N VAL A 221 -6.86 10.01 4.02
CA VAL A 221 -7.28 10.77 5.20
C VAL A 221 -8.72 11.26 5.03
N GLY A 222 -9.32 11.77 6.11
CA GLY A 222 -10.69 12.29 6.10
C GLY A 222 -11.72 11.35 6.76
N PHE A 223 -11.28 10.22 7.29
CA PHE A 223 -12.11 9.33 8.10
C PHE A 223 -12.45 9.95 9.46
N ARG A 224 -13.47 9.39 10.12
CA ARG A 224 -13.85 9.79 11.47
C ARG A 224 -12.69 9.65 12.45
N ASN A 225 -12.71 10.48 13.48
CA ASN A 225 -11.76 10.42 14.60
C ASN A 225 -10.28 10.51 14.17
N GLY A 226 -9.99 11.07 13.00
CA GLY A 226 -8.62 11.19 12.48
C GLY A 226 -7.99 9.87 12.05
N VAL A 227 -8.78 8.81 11.89
CA VAL A 227 -8.31 7.53 11.32
C VAL A 227 -7.82 7.76 9.89
N PHE A 228 -6.86 6.95 9.46
CA PHE A 228 -6.33 6.95 8.12
C PHE A 228 -6.14 5.53 7.62
N MET A 229 -6.05 5.39 6.32
CA MET A 229 -5.96 4.11 5.64
C MET A 229 -4.75 4.12 4.72
N ASP A 230 -3.88 3.12 4.80
CA ASP A 230 -2.83 2.88 3.80
C ASP A 230 -3.30 1.82 2.80
N PRO A 231 -3.68 2.19 1.56
CA PRO A 231 -4.19 1.24 0.58
C PRO A 231 -3.18 0.15 0.21
N ARG A 232 -1.86 0.44 0.27
CA ARG A 232 -0.82 -0.56 -0.02
C ARG A 232 -0.77 -1.62 1.06
N LEU A 233 -0.82 -1.21 2.33
CA LEU A 233 -0.91 -2.17 3.45
C LEU A 233 -2.15 -3.05 3.31
N ILE A 234 -3.29 -2.48 2.89
CA ILE A 234 -4.51 -3.26 2.64
C ILE A 234 -4.26 -4.31 1.55
N ALA A 235 -3.78 -3.90 0.37
CA ALA A 235 -3.56 -4.80 -0.75
C ALA A 235 -2.56 -5.91 -0.40
N MET A 236 -1.44 -5.58 0.26
CA MET A 236 -0.43 -6.54 0.68
C MET A 236 -0.95 -7.52 1.73
N ASN A 237 -1.68 -7.04 2.75
CA ASN A 237 -2.33 -7.91 3.73
C ASN A 237 -3.33 -8.86 3.09
N CYS A 238 -4.12 -8.36 2.14
CA CYS A 238 -5.06 -9.19 1.39
C CYS A 238 -4.31 -10.24 0.56
N CYS A 239 -3.20 -9.88 -0.10
CA CYS A 239 -2.35 -10.79 -0.85
C CYS A 239 -1.81 -11.93 0.04
N SER A 240 -1.26 -11.62 1.21
CA SER A 240 -0.79 -12.63 2.17
C SER A 240 -1.91 -13.53 2.71
N LYS A 241 -3.13 -13.01 2.87
CA LYS A 241 -4.28 -13.84 3.24
C LYS A 241 -4.70 -14.77 2.11
N SER A 242 -4.63 -14.32 0.86
CA SER A 242 -4.98 -15.11 -0.32
C SER A 242 -4.05 -16.29 -0.58
N LEU A 243 -2.81 -16.27 -0.06
CA LEU A 243 -1.94 -17.45 -0.05
C LEU A 243 -2.45 -18.58 0.84
N ARG A 244 -3.21 -18.26 1.89
CA ARG A 244 -3.75 -19.24 2.85
C ARG A 244 -5.15 -19.68 2.47
N GLU A 245 -5.96 -18.74 1.98
CA GLU A 245 -7.35 -18.96 1.66
C GLU A 245 -7.76 -17.99 0.54
N ARG A 246 -8.18 -18.53 -0.60
CA ARG A 246 -8.69 -17.72 -1.70
C ARG A 246 -10.11 -17.23 -1.38
N LYS A 247 -10.36 -15.94 -1.55
CA LYS A 247 -11.67 -15.32 -1.34
C LYS A 247 -11.82 -14.14 -2.30
N LYS A 248 -12.53 -14.36 -3.40
CA LYS A 248 -12.76 -13.33 -4.44
C LYS A 248 -13.40 -12.03 -3.92
N THR A 249 -14.15 -12.06 -2.82
CA THR A 249 -14.77 -10.86 -2.23
C THR A 249 -13.84 -10.10 -1.29
N ARG A 250 -12.61 -10.58 -1.04
CA ARG A 250 -11.72 -10.08 0.01
C ARG A 250 -11.53 -8.56 -0.03
N LEU A 251 -11.29 -8.00 -1.22
CA LEU A 251 -11.09 -6.55 -1.34
C LEU A 251 -12.39 -5.75 -1.14
N LEU A 252 -13.53 -6.28 -1.60
CA LEU A 252 -14.85 -5.69 -1.37
C LEU A 252 -15.26 -5.75 0.11
N ASP A 253 -14.97 -6.86 0.80
CA ASP A 253 -15.24 -7.00 2.23
C ASP A 253 -14.45 -5.95 3.04
N ILE A 254 -13.20 -5.70 2.64
CA ILE A 254 -12.39 -4.64 3.25
C ILE A 254 -13.00 -3.26 2.94
N TYR A 255 -13.36 -2.99 1.68
CA TYR A 255 -14.06 -1.75 1.30
C TYR A 255 -15.26 -1.50 2.21
N ASN A 256 -16.16 -2.47 2.33
CA ASN A 256 -17.37 -2.39 3.15
C ASN A 256 -17.06 -2.14 4.63
N SER A 257 -16.01 -2.78 5.17
CA SER A 257 -15.60 -2.56 6.56
C SER A 257 -15.10 -1.13 6.83
N TRP A 258 -14.57 -0.45 5.82
CA TRP A 258 -14.08 0.92 5.93
C TRP A 258 -15.14 1.98 5.71
N ILE A 259 -16.27 1.65 5.07
CA ILE A 259 -17.42 2.56 4.95
C ILE A 259 -17.91 3.02 6.34
N GLU A 260 -17.83 2.15 7.34
CA GLU A 260 -18.21 2.47 8.73
C GLU A 260 -17.40 3.64 9.32
N GLU A 261 -16.16 3.84 8.85
CA GLU A 261 -15.24 4.90 9.28
C GLU A 261 -15.41 6.21 8.49
N VAL A 262 -16.24 6.24 7.45
CA VAL A 262 -16.51 7.44 6.66
C VAL A 262 -17.46 8.37 7.45
N PRO A 263 -17.17 9.69 7.57
CA PRO A 263 -18.07 10.64 8.22
C PRO A 263 -19.49 10.55 7.65
N ARG A 264 -20.50 10.49 8.51
CA ARG A 264 -21.90 10.66 8.09
C ARG A 264 -22.08 12.16 7.86
N ASN A 265 -22.56 12.52 6.68
CA ASN A 265 -23.04 13.88 6.40
C ASN A 265 -24.34 14.14 7.17
#